data_AF-A0A2E7DS47-F1
#
_entry.id   AF-A0A2E7DS47-F1
#
_cell.length_a   1.000
_cell.length_b   1.000
_cell.length_c   1.000
_cell.angle_alpha   90.00
_cell.angle_beta   90.00
_cell.angle_gamma   90.00
#
_symmetry.space_group_name_H-M   'P 1'
#
loop_
_entity.id
_entity.type
_entity.pdbx_description
1 polymer ?
#
loop_
_entity_poly.entity_id
_entity_poly.type
_entity_poly.pdbx_seq_one_letter_code
_entity_poly.pdbx_strand_id
1 'polypeptide(L)'
;MAVYNVTTEEIRNIVTTTAADPNKVYVKVMSTVGSSSAILLDGTTAPTSATGANGNWYIHRVASSGEARLYGPKDSGTWSADYITITGSNRHVHTQGSAATTWTVTHTLGGRPSVTVVDSTGTVVVGDVQYDSDTQVTITFSAAFSGSAYLT
;
A
#
# COMPACT_ATOMS: atom_id res chain seq x y z
N MET A 1 -22.47 20.73 -19.44
CA MET A 1 -21.92 19.49 -18.86
C MET A 1 -21.50 18.61 -20.02
N ALA A 2 -20.20 18.42 -20.26
CA ALA A 2 -19.75 17.58 -21.35
C ALA A 2 -19.88 16.11 -20.91
N VAL A 3 -20.64 15.33 -21.67
CA VAL A 3 -20.78 13.88 -21.46
C VAL A 3 -19.79 13.21 -22.41
N TYR A 4 -18.78 12.55 -21.85
CA TYR A 4 -17.83 11.75 -22.61
C TYR A 4 -18.31 10.30 -22.58
N ASN A 5 -18.75 9.78 -23.71
CA ASN A 5 -19.14 8.38 -23.84
C ASN A 5 -17.88 7.54 -24.05
N VAL A 6 -17.60 6.63 -23.11
CA VAL A 6 -16.49 5.67 -23.24
C VAL A 6 -17.07 4.37 -23.81
N THR A 7 -16.51 3.90 -24.91
CA THR A 7 -16.89 2.64 -25.56
C THR A 7 -16.29 1.43 -24.85
N THR A 8 -16.90 0.25 -25.03
CA THR A 8 -16.37 -1.02 -24.51
C THR A 8 -15.00 -1.38 -25.11
N GLU A 9 -14.70 -0.95 -26.34
CA GLU A 9 -13.36 -1.13 -26.93
C GLU A 9 -12.31 -0.20 -26.31
N GLU A 10 -12.65 1.05 -26.00
CA GLU A 10 -11.75 1.97 -25.30
C GLU A 10 -11.39 1.44 -23.91
N ILE A 11 -12.34 0.84 -23.19
CA ILE A 11 -12.07 0.19 -21.90
C ILE A 11 -11.14 -1.03 -22.06
N ARG A 12 -11.32 -1.87 -23.08
CA ARG A 12 -10.45 -3.04 -23.34
C ARG A 12 -9.02 -2.68 -23.72
N ASN A 13 -8.81 -1.54 -24.38
CA ASN A 13 -7.46 -1.04 -24.70
C ASN A 13 -6.76 -0.37 -23.51
N ILE A 14 -7.53 0.05 -22.50
CA ILE A 14 -7.02 0.68 -21.29
C ILE A 14 -6.77 -0.36 -20.19
N VAL A 15 -7.60 -1.41 -20.12
CA VAL A 15 -7.53 -2.42 -19.07
C VAL A 15 -7.13 -3.77 -19.68
N THR A 16 -5.88 -4.17 -19.47
CA THR A 16 -5.42 -5.51 -19.82
C THR A 16 -5.38 -6.37 -18.57
N THR A 17 -5.86 -7.60 -18.66
CA THR A 17 -5.62 -8.65 -17.67
C THR A 17 -4.82 -9.75 -18.37
N THR A 18 -3.71 -10.20 -17.79
CA THR A 18 -2.96 -11.33 -18.36
C THR A 18 -3.42 -12.62 -17.69
N ALA A 19 -3.54 -13.70 -18.46
CA ALA A 19 -3.91 -15.02 -17.93
C ALA A 19 -2.89 -15.58 -16.93
N ALA A 20 -1.67 -15.02 -16.90
CA ALA A 20 -0.59 -15.42 -16.00
C ALA A 20 -0.77 -14.86 -14.57
N ASP A 21 -1.40 -13.69 -14.41
CA ASP A 21 -1.60 -13.02 -13.12
C ASP A 21 -3.07 -12.57 -12.97
N PRO A 22 -4.01 -13.50 -12.68
CA PRO A 22 -5.45 -13.23 -12.70
C PRO A 22 -5.92 -12.20 -11.66
N ASN A 23 -5.08 -11.86 -10.69
CA ASN A 23 -5.38 -10.86 -9.65
C ASN A 23 -4.77 -9.48 -9.91
N LYS A 24 -4.15 -9.26 -11.08
CA LYS A 24 -3.55 -7.96 -11.44
C LYS A 24 -4.28 -7.33 -12.62
N VAL A 25 -4.66 -6.06 -12.43
CA VAL A 25 -5.29 -5.23 -13.46
C VAL A 25 -4.27 -4.23 -13.96
N TYR A 26 -3.97 -4.23 -15.26
CA TYR A 26 -3.10 -3.25 -15.89
C TYR A 26 -3.95 -2.10 -16.42
N VAL A 27 -3.77 -0.89 -15.91
CA VAL A 27 -4.47 0.32 -16.39
C VAL A 27 -3.50 1.19 -17.20
N LYS A 28 -3.79 1.36 -18.49
CA LYS A 28 -3.08 2.29 -19.38
C LYS A 28 -3.65 3.70 -19.21
N VAL A 29 -2.92 4.55 -18.51
CA VAL A 29 -3.27 5.97 -18.40
C VAL A 29 -2.97 6.66 -19.74
N MET A 30 -4.00 7.23 -20.39
CA MET A 30 -3.84 8.12 -21.54
C MET A 30 -4.06 9.57 -21.08
N SER A 31 -3.13 10.47 -21.41
CA SER A 31 -3.26 11.91 -21.16
C SER A 31 -3.37 12.66 -22.48
N THR A 32 -4.31 13.61 -22.56
CA THR A 32 -4.72 14.32 -23.79
C THR A 32 -4.32 15.79 -23.82
N VAL A 33 -3.28 16.23 -23.08
CA VAL A 33 -2.76 17.61 -23.20
C VAL A 33 -1.25 17.68 -23.42
N GLY A 34 -0.89 18.16 -24.62
CA GLY A 34 0.23 19.08 -24.85
C GLY A 34 1.66 18.56 -24.95
N SER A 35 2.00 17.37 -24.46
CA SER A 35 3.34 16.80 -24.65
C SER A 35 3.27 15.29 -24.84
N SER A 36 3.83 14.82 -25.96
CA SER A 36 3.73 13.46 -26.53
C SER A 36 4.33 12.31 -25.69
N SER A 37 4.45 12.47 -24.37
CA SER A 37 5.17 11.54 -23.48
C SER A 37 4.49 11.30 -22.14
N ALA A 38 3.23 11.73 -21.95
CA ALA A 38 2.53 11.62 -20.68
C ALA A 38 2.24 10.15 -20.31
N ILE A 39 3.18 9.57 -19.58
CA ILE A 39 3.14 8.20 -19.05
C ILE A 39 3.08 8.21 -17.51
N LEU A 40 2.59 7.11 -16.94
CA LEU A 40 2.72 6.83 -15.51
C LEU A 40 4.09 6.22 -15.26
N LEU A 41 4.94 6.95 -14.55
CA LEU A 41 6.23 6.50 -14.06
C LEU A 41 6.09 5.94 -12.64
N ASP A 42 7.09 5.18 -12.21
CA ASP A 42 7.19 4.77 -10.81
C ASP A 42 8.66 4.73 -10.34
N GLY A 43 8.85 4.73 -9.02
CA GLY A 43 10.15 4.46 -8.41
C GLY A 43 10.14 4.57 -6.90
N THR A 44 11.28 4.31 -6.28
CA THR A 44 11.42 4.20 -4.82
C THR A 44 11.84 5.51 -4.14
N THR A 45 12.22 6.52 -4.92
CA THR A 45 12.56 7.87 -4.47
C THR A 45 11.51 8.86 -4.95
N ALA A 46 11.33 9.98 -4.25
CA ALA A 46 10.47 11.04 -4.74
C ALA A 46 10.96 11.54 -6.12
N PRO A 47 10.05 11.93 -7.04
CA PRO A 47 10.44 12.38 -8.36
C PRO A 47 11.16 13.73 -8.28
N THR A 48 12.22 13.88 -9.10
CA THR A 48 12.97 15.13 -9.22
C THR A 48 12.61 15.87 -10.51
N SER A 49 13.11 17.09 -10.70
CA SER A 49 12.95 17.82 -11.98
C SER A 49 13.56 17.07 -13.17
N ALA A 50 14.54 16.18 -12.95
CA ALA A 50 15.09 15.29 -13.98
C ALA A 50 14.18 14.08 -14.27
N THR A 51 13.27 13.72 -13.37
CA THR A 51 12.37 12.57 -13.51
C THR A 51 11.22 12.92 -14.46
N GLY A 52 11.14 12.23 -15.60
CA GLY A 52 10.01 12.31 -16.54
C GLY A 52 9.88 13.63 -17.33
N ALA A 53 8.97 13.63 -18.29
CA ALA A 53 8.61 14.80 -19.10
C ALA A 53 7.36 15.51 -18.53
N ASN A 54 7.09 16.73 -19.00
CA ASN A 54 5.83 17.41 -18.67
C ASN A 54 4.63 16.60 -19.16
N GLY A 55 3.58 16.55 -18.35
CA GLY A 55 2.39 15.71 -18.53
C GLY A 55 2.49 14.33 -17.86
N ASN A 56 3.67 13.91 -17.38
CA ASN A 56 3.82 12.61 -16.73
C ASN A 56 3.17 12.59 -15.35
N TRP A 57 2.73 11.40 -14.94
CA TRP A 57 2.36 11.10 -13.56
C TRP A 57 3.44 10.21 -12.94
N TYR A 58 3.59 10.21 -11.62
CA TYR A 58 4.61 9.43 -10.94
C TYR A 58 4.08 8.77 -9.67
N ILE A 59 4.28 7.46 -9.53
CA ILE A 59 4.04 6.71 -8.30
C ILE A 59 5.36 6.54 -7.55
N HIS A 60 5.49 7.22 -6.42
CA HIS A 60 6.60 7.00 -5.48
C HIS A 60 6.21 5.90 -4.51
N ARG A 61 6.89 4.76 -4.58
CA ARG A 61 6.77 3.63 -3.66
C ARG A 61 7.68 3.86 -2.46
N VAL A 62 7.11 4.14 -1.30
CA VAL A 62 7.85 4.44 -0.08
C VAL A 62 8.11 3.14 0.69
N ALA A 63 9.28 2.53 0.47
CA ALA A 63 9.61 1.24 1.06
C ALA A 63 9.59 1.24 2.61
N SER A 64 9.86 2.39 3.25
CA SER A 64 9.89 2.50 4.72
C SER A 64 8.51 2.49 5.37
N SER A 65 7.48 2.99 4.69
CA SER A 65 6.11 3.04 5.21
C SER A 65 5.16 2.07 4.51
N GLY A 66 5.55 1.45 3.40
CA GLY A 66 4.66 0.61 2.59
C GLY A 66 3.60 1.41 1.83
N GLU A 67 3.66 2.74 1.90
CA GLU A 67 2.75 3.64 1.20
C GLU A 67 3.26 3.90 -0.22
N ALA A 68 2.34 4.29 -1.09
CA ALA A 68 2.67 4.92 -2.35
C ALA A 68 2.15 6.36 -2.36
N ARG A 69 2.77 7.23 -3.16
CA ARG A 69 2.32 8.61 -3.38
C ARG A 69 2.18 8.83 -4.87
N LEU A 70 1.07 9.40 -5.28
CA LEU A 70 0.84 9.82 -6.66
C LEU A 70 1.17 11.30 -6.79
N TYR A 71 2.14 11.61 -7.63
CA TYR A 71 2.48 12.96 -8.05
C TYR A 71 1.97 13.17 -9.48
N GLY A 72 1.59 14.42 -9.76
CA GLY A 72 1.41 14.89 -11.11
C GLY A 72 0.05 15.53 -11.39
N PRO A 73 -0.18 15.91 -12.66
CA PRO A 73 0.78 15.82 -13.76
C PRO A 73 2.00 16.74 -13.56
N LYS A 74 3.18 16.34 -14.03
CA LYS A 74 4.38 17.20 -14.06
C LYS A 74 4.11 18.39 -14.98
N ASP A 75 4.40 19.60 -14.54
CA ASP A 75 4.20 20.80 -15.34
C ASP A 75 5.45 21.67 -15.36
N SER A 76 5.78 22.21 -16.53
CA SER A 76 6.88 23.16 -16.72
C SER A 76 8.21 22.77 -16.05
N GLY A 77 8.57 21.48 -16.14
CA GLY A 77 9.80 20.90 -15.59
C GLY A 77 9.74 20.52 -14.11
N THR A 78 8.60 20.75 -13.45
CA THR A 78 8.45 20.66 -11.99
C THR A 78 7.36 19.67 -11.59
N TRP A 79 7.59 18.92 -10.52
CA TRP A 79 6.57 18.13 -9.84
C TRP A 79 5.96 18.95 -8.71
N SER A 80 4.64 18.92 -8.54
CA SER A 80 3.99 19.52 -7.38
C SER A 80 4.57 18.94 -6.08
N ALA A 81 4.70 19.78 -5.04
CA ALA A 81 5.04 19.33 -3.70
C ALA A 81 3.88 18.55 -3.04
N ASP A 82 2.65 18.84 -3.47
CA ASP A 82 1.45 18.12 -3.05
C ASP A 82 1.35 16.79 -3.80
N TYR A 83 0.96 15.74 -3.07
CA TYR A 83 0.75 14.40 -3.60
C TYR A 83 -0.52 13.79 -3.01
N ILE A 84 -1.10 12.84 -3.74
CA ILE A 84 -2.16 11.99 -3.22
C ILE A 84 -1.49 10.77 -2.59
N THR A 85 -1.72 10.53 -1.31
CA THR A 85 -1.28 9.28 -0.68
C THR A 85 -2.14 8.13 -1.19
N ILE A 86 -1.48 7.14 -1.79
CA ILE A 86 -2.05 5.84 -2.11
C ILE A 86 -1.57 4.92 -1.00
N THR A 87 -2.33 4.86 0.10
CA THR A 87 -2.01 3.92 1.18
C THR A 87 -2.26 2.50 0.67
N GLY A 88 -1.23 1.66 0.69
CA GLY A 88 -1.45 0.22 0.73
C GLY A 88 -2.11 -0.11 2.06
N SER A 89 -3.01 -1.10 2.11
CA SER A 89 -3.39 -1.72 3.38
C SER A 89 -2.13 -2.32 4.01
N ASN A 90 -1.46 -1.55 4.86
CA ASN A 90 -0.26 -2.01 5.51
C ASN A 90 -0.71 -2.99 6.60
N ARG A 91 -0.29 -4.25 6.51
CA ARG A 91 -0.57 -5.27 7.52
C ARG A 91 0.76 -5.69 8.12
N HIS A 92 0.82 -5.72 9.44
CA HIS A 92 1.96 -6.28 10.15
C HIS A 92 1.64 -7.72 10.58
N VAL A 93 2.62 -8.61 10.42
CA VAL A 93 2.53 -10.01 10.87
C VAL A 93 3.67 -10.25 11.84
N HIS A 94 3.33 -10.51 13.11
CA HIS A 94 4.28 -10.93 14.13
C HIS A 94 4.24 -12.44 14.26
N THR A 95 5.40 -13.09 14.13
CA THR A 95 5.53 -14.53 14.35
C THR A 95 6.15 -14.79 15.70
N GLN A 96 5.40 -15.45 16.58
CA GLN A 96 5.91 -15.92 17.86
C GLN A 96 6.36 -17.38 17.72
N GLY A 97 7.68 -17.59 17.60
CA GLY A 97 8.25 -18.94 17.40
C GLY A 97 8.32 -19.80 18.67
N SER A 98 8.45 -19.18 19.84
CA SER A 98 8.51 -19.87 21.14
C SER A 98 7.26 -19.60 21.96
N ALA A 99 6.76 -20.62 22.66
CA ALA A 99 5.58 -20.48 23.49
C ALA A 99 5.78 -19.43 24.59
N ALA A 100 4.89 -18.43 24.64
CA ALA A 100 4.91 -17.37 25.63
C ALA A 100 3.50 -16.90 25.96
N THR A 101 3.29 -16.45 27.20
CA THR A 101 2.04 -15.82 27.65
C THR A 101 1.98 -14.33 27.31
N THR A 102 3.11 -13.68 27.03
CA THR A 102 3.18 -12.25 26.74
C THR A 102 3.96 -12.03 25.46
N TRP A 103 3.34 -11.42 24.47
CA TRP A 103 3.93 -11.12 23.16
C TRP A 103 4.04 -9.61 23.01
N THR A 104 5.27 -9.10 22.92
CA THR A 104 5.52 -7.69 22.59
C THR A 104 5.73 -7.57 21.08
N VAL A 105 4.80 -6.88 20.42
CA VAL A 105 4.72 -6.72 18.97
C VAL A 105 5.07 -5.28 18.60
N THR A 106 6.20 -5.08 17.93
CA THR A 106 6.60 -3.78 17.39
C THR A 106 6.22 -3.71 15.91
N HIS A 107 5.49 -2.68 15.49
CA HIS A 107 4.97 -2.52 14.12
C HIS A 107 5.16 -1.10 13.57
N THR A 108 5.05 -0.94 12.25
CA THR A 108 5.19 0.34 11.54
C THR A 108 3.87 0.94 11.04
N LEU A 109 2.74 0.33 11.40
CA LEU A 109 1.40 0.76 10.95
C LEU A 109 0.98 2.16 11.45
N GLY A 110 1.52 2.60 12.58
CA GLY A 110 1.03 3.77 13.29
C GLY A 110 -0.29 3.52 14.03
N GLY A 111 -0.53 4.29 15.10
CA GLY A 111 -1.78 4.27 15.85
C GLY A 111 -2.09 2.95 16.58
N ARG A 112 -3.36 2.54 16.52
CA ARG A 112 -3.95 1.44 17.32
C ARG A 112 -4.58 0.39 16.38
N PRO A 113 -3.79 -0.42 15.67
CA PRO A 113 -4.31 -1.37 14.67
C PRO A 113 -5.12 -2.50 15.30
N SER A 114 -6.07 -3.07 14.56
CA SER A 114 -6.81 -4.25 15.03
C SER A 114 -5.89 -5.45 15.15
N VAL A 115 -5.99 -6.23 16.22
CA VAL A 115 -5.14 -7.40 16.48
C VAL A 115 -5.96 -8.68 16.36
N THR A 116 -5.53 -9.61 15.51
CA THR A 116 -6.03 -10.99 15.48
C THR A 116 -4.89 -11.95 15.73
N VAL A 117 -5.01 -12.80 16.75
CA VAL A 117 -3.99 -13.79 17.09
C VAL A 117 -4.48 -15.16 16.65
N VAL A 118 -3.55 -15.94 16.09
CA VAL A 118 -3.77 -17.32 15.66
C VAL A 118 -2.65 -18.18 16.24
N ASP A 119 -2.99 -19.34 16.81
CA ASP A 119 -1.99 -20.30 17.29
C ASP A 119 -1.30 -21.06 16.15
N SER A 120 -0.36 -21.94 16.47
CA SER A 120 0.36 -22.75 15.48
C SER A 120 -0.51 -23.76 14.73
N THR A 121 -1.74 -24.01 15.19
CA THR A 121 -2.72 -24.90 14.55
C THR A 121 -3.69 -24.16 13.62
N GLY A 122 -3.64 -22.83 13.59
CA GLY A 122 -4.55 -22.02 12.78
C GLY A 122 -5.83 -21.59 13.52
N THR A 123 -5.91 -21.78 14.84
CA THR A 123 -7.08 -21.39 15.64
C THR A 123 -6.93 -19.95 16.12
N VAL A 124 -7.99 -19.14 16.00
CA VAL A 124 -8.01 -17.78 16.55
C VAL A 124 -8.02 -17.83 18.07
N VAL A 125 -7.12 -17.08 18.71
CA VAL A 125 -7.00 -16.97 20.16
C VAL A 125 -7.24 -15.52 20.58
N VAL A 126 -7.98 -15.33 21.67
CA VAL A 126 -8.21 -14.01 22.26
C VAL A 126 -7.29 -13.85 23.47
N GLY A 127 -6.57 -12.73 23.52
CA GLY A 127 -5.79 -12.29 24.67
C GLY A 127 -6.11 -10.86 25.02
N ASP A 128 -5.59 -10.40 26.15
CA ASP A 128 -5.64 -8.99 26.54
C ASP A 128 -4.66 -8.19 25.68
N VAL A 129 -5.19 -7.21 24.94
CA VAL A 129 -4.41 -6.36 24.03
C VAL A 129 -4.21 -5.00 24.68
N GLN A 130 -2.96 -4.70 25.03
CA GLN A 130 -2.53 -3.39 25.50
C GLN A 130 -1.73 -2.70 24.40
N TYR A 131 -2.14 -1.48 24.03
CA TYR A 131 -1.34 -0.65 23.14
C TYR A 131 -0.38 0.21 23.95
N ASP A 132 0.92 -0.09 23.85
CA ASP A 132 1.97 0.59 24.61
C ASP A 132 2.35 1.93 23.97
N SER A 133 2.32 2.00 22.63
CA SER A 133 2.57 3.22 21.84
C SER A 133 1.88 3.12 20.46
N ASP A 134 2.11 4.08 19.57
CA ASP A 134 1.61 4.04 18.18
C ASP A 134 2.33 2.98 17.31
N THR A 135 3.38 2.37 17.85
CA THR A 135 4.23 1.41 17.14
C THR A 135 4.50 0.14 17.95
N GLN A 136 3.85 -0.04 19.11
CA GLN A 136 4.03 -1.22 19.96
C GLN A 136 2.75 -1.64 20.66
N VAL A 137 2.51 -2.95 20.66
CA VAL A 137 1.40 -3.62 21.32
C VAL A 137 1.93 -4.78 22.17
N THR A 138 1.43 -4.92 23.39
CA THR A 138 1.66 -6.09 24.22
C THR A 138 0.37 -6.91 24.31
N ILE A 139 0.45 -8.19 23.95
CA ILE A 139 -0.67 -9.12 24.00
C ILE A 139 -0.41 -10.14 25.10
N THR A 140 -1.34 -10.31 26.03
CA THR A 140 -1.21 -11.24 27.16
C THR A 140 -2.27 -12.34 27.10
N PHE A 141 -1.88 -13.57 27.40
CA PHE A 141 -2.72 -14.76 27.40
C PHE A 141 -2.66 -15.50 28.74
N SER A 142 -3.67 -16.32 29.02
CA SER A 142 -3.73 -17.16 30.22
C SER A 142 -2.81 -18.39 30.17
N ALA A 143 -2.33 -18.78 28.98
CA ALA A 143 -1.42 -19.90 28.77
C ALA A 143 -0.41 -19.59 27.66
N ALA A 144 0.77 -20.22 27.73
CA ALA A 144 1.83 -20.01 26.75
C ALA A 144 1.58 -20.83 25.47
N PHE A 145 1.67 -20.19 24.31
CA PHE A 145 1.65 -20.85 23.00
C PHE A 145 2.46 -20.05 21.97
N SER A 146 2.75 -20.68 20.84
CA SER A 146 3.39 -20.09 19.66
C SER A 146 2.36 -19.89 18.55
N GLY A 147 2.62 -18.97 17.62
CA GLY A 147 1.66 -18.63 16.57
C GLY A 147 1.98 -17.33 15.85
N SER A 148 0.94 -16.67 15.35
CA SER A 148 1.05 -15.40 14.63
C SER A 148 0.04 -14.37 15.14
N ALA A 149 0.44 -13.11 15.25
CA ALA A 149 -0.45 -11.98 15.43
C ALA A 149 -0.50 -11.14 14.14
N TYR A 150 -1.70 -10.84 13.69
CA TYR A 150 -1.98 -10.07 12.48
C TYR A 150 -2.56 -8.72 12.88
N LEU A 151 -1.88 -7.66 12.48
CA LEU A 151 -2.23 -6.28 12.78
C LEU A 151 -2.61 -5.56 11.49
N THR A 152 -3.77 -4.91 11.46
CA THR A 152 -4.30 -4.18 10.29
C THR A 152 -4.93 -2.85 10.68
#